data_AF-A0A3C1S3H0-F1
#
_entry.id   AF-A0A3C1S3H0-F1
#
_cell.length_a   1.000
_cell.length_b   1.000
_cell.length_c   1.000
_cell.angle_alpha   90.00
_cell.angle_beta   90.00
_cell.angle_gamma   90.00
#
_symmetry.space_group_name_H-M   'P 1'
#
loop_
_entity.id
_entity.type
_entity.pdbx_description
1 polymer ?
#
loop_
_entity_poly.entity_id
_entity_poly.type
_entity_poly.pdbx_seq_one_letter_code
_entity_poly.pdbx_strand_id
1 'polypeptide(L)'
;MCLLDVVIFDFSIDNHNNWQIINDNVMGGISTSSMKVNENKQGVFFGHVSTENNGGFAMVRLQTKIKNVMNHKEIILYVQGDGKDYQFRLKPDDKLRFSYIHTFKTTKEEQKIVLKIKDFYPSYRGKKLNIGNFNADKINEIAFLIGNKKDESFKLKIKKILIK
;
A
#
# COMPACT_ATOMS: atom_id res chain seq x y z
N MET A 1 -24.35 -15.89 -4.10
CA MET A 1 -23.81 -15.16 -5.27
C MET A 1 -22.30 -15.12 -5.11
N CYS A 2 -21.54 -15.79 -5.98
CA CYS A 2 -20.07 -15.75 -5.94
C CYS A 2 -19.68 -14.40 -6.54
N LEU A 3 -19.21 -13.45 -5.73
CA LEU A 3 -18.72 -12.18 -6.26
C LEU A 3 -17.42 -12.45 -7.03
N LEU A 4 -17.36 -11.92 -8.26
CA LEU A 4 -16.18 -11.98 -9.10
C LEU A 4 -15.05 -11.15 -8.45
N ASP A 5 -13.84 -11.69 -8.45
CA ASP A 5 -12.64 -10.98 -8.03
C ASP A 5 -12.43 -9.77 -8.96
N VAL A 6 -12.41 -8.55 -8.42
CA VAL A 6 -12.17 -7.33 -9.20
C VAL A 6 -10.69 -6.98 -9.14
N VAL A 7 -10.07 -6.80 -10.30
CA VAL A 7 -8.67 -6.38 -10.40
C VAL A 7 -8.58 -4.89 -10.07
N ILE A 8 -7.84 -4.55 -9.00
CA ILE A 8 -7.49 -3.16 -8.70
C ILE A 8 -6.30 -2.73 -9.57
N PHE A 9 -5.26 -3.59 -9.64
CA PHE A 9 -4.11 -3.36 -10.49
C PHE A 9 -3.40 -4.67 -10.83
N ASP A 10 -2.89 -4.81 -12.05
CA ASP A 10 -2.11 -5.97 -12.50
C ASP A 10 -0.94 -5.52 -13.37
N PHE A 11 0.29 -5.62 -12.84
CA PHE A 11 1.50 -5.19 -13.55
C PHE A 11 1.79 -6.03 -14.79
N SER A 12 1.18 -7.21 -14.92
CA SER A 12 1.33 -8.05 -16.12
C SER A 12 0.54 -7.50 -17.32
N ILE A 13 -0.46 -6.66 -17.05
CA ILE A 13 -1.37 -6.05 -18.04
C ILE A 13 -1.05 -4.57 -18.22
N ASP A 14 -0.86 -3.83 -17.13
CA ASP A 14 -0.57 -2.40 -17.11
C ASP A 14 0.81 -2.14 -16.50
N ASN A 15 1.76 -1.69 -17.32
CA ASN A 15 3.12 -1.33 -16.91
C ASN A 15 3.35 0.19 -16.83
N HIS A 16 2.29 1.01 -16.95
CA HIS A 16 2.40 2.45 -16.81
C HIS A 16 2.75 2.81 -15.37
N ASN A 17 3.77 3.67 -15.19
CA ASN A 17 4.22 4.11 -13.88
C ASN A 17 3.32 5.23 -13.31
N ASN A 18 2.01 4.97 -13.21
CA ASN A 18 1.01 5.88 -12.61
C ASN A 18 1.14 5.97 -11.08
N TRP A 19 2.09 5.23 -10.52
CA TRP A 19 2.40 5.15 -9.11
C TRP A 19 3.22 6.36 -8.68
N GLN A 20 2.71 7.12 -7.70
CA GLN A 20 3.35 8.31 -7.19
C GLN A 20 4.15 8.00 -5.93
N ILE A 21 5.42 8.42 -5.91
CA ILE A 21 6.28 8.31 -4.74
C ILE A 21 5.99 9.44 -3.76
N ILE A 22 5.91 9.10 -2.48
CA ILE A 22 5.82 10.03 -1.36
C ILE A 22 6.82 9.55 -0.31
N ASN A 23 7.89 10.31 -0.13
CA ASN A 23 8.85 10.06 0.95
C ASN A 23 8.58 11.02 2.10
N ASP A 24 9.13 10.68 3.26
CA ASP A 24 9.27 11.62 4.35
C ASP A 24 10.34 12.66 3.97
N ASN A 25 9.87 13.85 3.58
CA ASN A 25 10.71 15.04 3.39
C ASN A 25 10.35 16.13 4.43
N VAL A 26 9.52 15.79 5.41
CA VAL A 26 9.04 16.73 6.42
C VAL A 26 10.15 16.91 7.46
N MET A 27 10.46 18.15 7.84
CA MET A 27 11.59 18.50 8.72
C MET A 27 13.00 18.14 8.19
N GLY A 28 13.15 17.83 6.90
CA GLY A 28 14.43 17.48 6.30
C GLY A 28 14.76 15.99 6.30
N GLY A 29 13.75 15.13 6.48
CA GLY A 29 13.91 13.68 6.29
C GLY A 29 14.53 13.33 4.94
N ILE A 30 15.32 12.27 4.94
CA ILE A 30 16.19 11.87 3.81
C ILE A 30 15.83 10.48 3.26
N SER A 31 14.64 9.97 3.60
CA SER A 31 14.15 8.71 3.05
C SER A 31 14.05 8.81 1.52
N THR A 32 14.55 7.80 0.81
CA THR A 32 14.51 7.75 -0.66
C THR A 32 13.75 6.52 -1.12
N SER A 33 13.00 6.64 -2.21
CA SER A 33 12.35 5.50 -2.82
C SER A 33 12.00 5.73 -4.28
N SER A 34 11.81 4.62 -4.99
CA SER A 34 11.53 4.55 -6.42
C SER A 34 10.54 3.42 -6.70
N MET A 35 9.79 3.59 -7.80
CA MET A 35 8.90 2.58 -8.36
C MET A 35 9.27 2.33 -9.81
N LYS A 36 9.50 1.07 -10.18
CA LYS A 36 9.79 0.66 -11.56
C LYS A 36 9.12 -0.67 -11.89
N VAL A 37 8.95 -0.98 -13.17
CA VAL A 37 8.52 -2.31 -13.61
C VAL A 37 9.76 -3.11 -14.01
N ASN A 38 9.88 -4.36 -13.56
CA ASN A 38 10.97 -5.26 -13.94
C ASN A 38 10.62 -6.11 -15.19
N GLU A 39 11.59 -6.87 -15.70
CA GLU A 39 11.43 -7.76 -16.86
C GLU A 39 10.34 -8.83 -16.67
N ASN A 40 10.08 -9.23 -15.43
CA ASN A 40 9.03 -10.19 -15.07
C ASN A 40 7.64 -9.54 -14.95
N LYS A 41 7.48 -8.29 -15.40
CA LYS A 41 6.24 -7.49 -15.31
C LYS A 41 5.71 -7.39 -13.87
N GLN A 42 6.61 -7.12 -12.92
CA GLN A 42 6.27 -6.81 -11.54
C GLN A 42 6.65 -5.36 -11.24
N GLY A 43 5.79 -4.65 -10.54
CA GLY A 43 6.14 -3.38 -9.93
C GLY A 43 7.13 -3.60 -8.79
N VAL A 44 8.22 -2.85 -8.77
CA VAL A 44 9.28 -2.93 -7.77
C VAL A 44 9.32 -1.60 -7.04
N PHE A 45 8.80 -1.59 -5.82
CA PHE A 45 8.90 -0.47 -4.88
C PHE A 45 10.11 -0.70 -3.99
N PHE A 46 11.10 0.18 -4.05
CA PHE A 46 12.37 -0.01 -3.35
C PHE A 46 12.99 1.32 -2.96
N GLY A 47 13.90 1.29 -1.99
CA GLY A 47 14.54 2.49 -1.48
C GLY A 47 15.24 2.26 -0.17
N HIS A 48 15.43 3.35 0.57
CA HIS A 48 16.05 3.39 1.87
C HIS A 48 15.23 4.30 2.79
N VAL A 49 14.76 3.75 3.91
CA VAL A 49 14.13 4.51 4.99
C VAL A 49 15.24 4.97 5.91
N SER A 50 15.27 6.27 6.24
CA SER A 50 16.15 6.80 7.28
C SER A 50 15.33 7.37 8.43
N THR A 51 15.82 7.18 9.65
CA THR A 51 15.20 7.74 10.87
C THR A 51 15.74 9.12 11.23
N GLU A 52 16.71 9.64 10.48
CA GLU A 52 17.25 10.98 10.67
C GLU A 52 16.16 12.05 10.50
N ASN A 53 16.34 13.20 11.16
CA ASN A 53 15.46 14.37 11.09
C ASN A 53 13.98 14.11 11.47
N ASN A 54 13.75 13.14 12.35
CA ASN A 54 12.40 12.67 12.74
C ASN A 54 11.58 12.09 11.59
N GLY A 55 12.28 11.62 10.56
CA GLY A 55 11.69 10.94 9.42
C GLY A 55 11.30 9.50 9.71
N GLY A 56 11.37 8.66 8.67
CA GLY A 56 11.26 7.21 8.81
C GLY A 56 10.11 6.59 8.03
N PHE A 57 9.77 7.12 6.85
CA PHE A 57 8.90 6.37 5.93
C PHE A 57 9.17 6.60 4.44
N ALA A 58 8.81 5.60 3.65
CA ALA A 58 8.67 5.70 2.20
C ALA A 58 7.32 5.11 1.78
N MET A 59 6.66 5.75 0.82
CA MET A 59 5.35 5.36 0.30
C MET A 59 5.31 5.42 -1.22
N VAL A 60 4.55 4.51 -1.80
CA VAL A 60 4.08 4.62 -3.18
C VAL A 60 2.56 4.48 -3.21
N ARG A 61 1.87 5.34 -3.97
CA ARG A 61 0.40 5.36 -4.06
C ARG A 61 -0.10 5.32 -5.50
N LEU A 62 -1.34 4.88 -5.68
CA LEU A 62 -2.05 4.84 -6.94
C LEU A 62 -3.46 5.40 -6.77
N GLN A 63 -3.84 6.35 -7.62
CA GLN A 63 -5.22 6.80 -7.73
C GLN A 63 -6.05 5.72 -8.45
N THR A 64 -7.23 5.44 -7.92
CA THR A 64 -8.16 4.40 -8.40
C THR A 64 -9.57 4.96 -8.44
N LYS A 65 -10.52 4.21 -9.01
CA LYS A 65 -11.95 4.55 -9.04
C LYS A 65 -12.80 3.31 -8.79
N ILE A 66 -12.47 2.56 -7.74
CA ILE A 66 -13.16 1.32 -7.40
C ILE A 66 -14.50 1.66 -6.72
N LYS A 67 -15.58 0.99 -7.15
CA LYS A 67 -16.94 1.13 -6.62
C LYS A 67 -17.44 -0.23 -6.12
N ASN A 68 -18.60 -0.25 -5.45
CA ASN A 68 -19.24 -1.47 -4.94
C ASN A 68 -18.34 -2.25 -3.96
N VAL A 69 -17.47 -1.54 -3.24
CA VAL A 69 -16.48 -2.11 -2.31
C VAL A 69 -17.16 -2.87 -1.17
N MET A 70 -18.37 -2.47 -0.77
CA MET A 70 -19.13 -3.12 0.31
C MET A 70 -19.62 -4.52 -0.04
N ASN A 71 -19.65 -4.89 -1.32
CA ASN A 71 -19.93 -6.27 -1.71
C ASN A 71 -18.76 -7.20 -1.34
N HIS A 72 -17.56 -6.65 -1.25
CA HIS A 72 -16.33 -7.38 -1.05
C HIS A 72 -15.92 -7.39 0.44
N LYS A 73 -15.12 -8.38 0.81
CA LYS A 73 -14.64 -8.61 2.18
C LYS A 73 -13.12 -8.49 2.31
N GLU A 74 -12.39 -8.69 1.21
CA GLU A 74 -10.95 -8.92 1.23
C GLU A 74 -10.22 -8.11 0.14
N ILE A 75 -9.06 -7.58 0.51
CA ILE A 75 -8.02 -7.18 -0.44
C ILE A 75 -7.01 -8.32 -0.53
N ILE A 76 -6.64 -8.69 -1.75
CA ILE A 76 -5.67 -9.74 -2.01
C ILE A 76 -4.44 -9.12 -2.70
N LEU A 77 -3.27 -9.35 -2.12
CA LEU A 77 -1.99 -8.87 -2.64
C LEU A 77 -1.15 -10.07 -3.10
N TYR A 78 -0.64 -10.01 -4.33
CA TYR A 78 0.37 -10.95 -4.83
C TYR A 78 1.72 -10.24 -4.84
N VAL A 79 2.57 -10.57 -3.87
CA VAL A 79 3.81 -9.82 -3.58
C VAL A 79 4.98 -10.75 -3.28
N GLN A 80 6.20 -10.21 -3.39
CA GLN A 80 7.43 -10.79 -2.87
C GLN A 80 8.19 -9.66 -2.17
N GLY A 81 8.37 -9.76 -0.85
CA GLY A 81 9.04 -8.72 -0.08
C GLY A 81 10.44 -9.13 0.36
N ASP A 82 10.86 -8.55 1.47
CA ASP A 82 12.21 -8.64 2.00
C ASP A 82 12.25 -9.09 3.46
N GLY A 83 11.11 -9.56 4.00
CA GLY A 83 10.98 -10.02 5.38
C GLY A 83 10.42 -8.95 6.34
N LYS A 84 10.19 -7.73 5.86
CA LYS A 84 9.73 -6.60 6.66
C LYS A 84 8.20 -6.49 6.69
N ASP A 85 7.73 -5.68 7.64
CA ASP A 85 6.34 -5.28 7.73
C ASP A 85 6.07 -4.05 6.86
N TYR A 86 5.01 -4.13 6.06
CA TYR A 86 4.50 -3.06 5.23
C TYR A 86 3.07 -2.71 5.62
N GLN A 87 2.64 -1.52 5.27
CA GLN A 87 1.27 -1.08 5.38
C GLN A 87 0.63 -1.05 4.01
N PHE A 88 -0.55 -1.67 3.88
CA PHE A 88 -1.46 -1.37 2.78
C PHE A 88 -2.48 -0.34 3.26
N ARG A 89 -2.77 0.64 2.41
CA ARG A 89 -3.62 1.77 2.77
C ARG A 89 -4.75 1.96 1.76
N LEU A 90 -5.91 2.31 2.26
CA LEU A 90 -7.10 2.65 1.49
C LEU A 90 -7.52 4.08 1.81
N LYS A 91 -7.94 4.83 0.79
CA LYS A 91 -8.79 6.03 0.97
C LYS A 91 -10.02 5.96 0.09
N PRO A 92 -11.22 6.25 0.64
CA PRO A 92 -12.42 6.42 -0.17
C PRO A 92 -12.50 7.79 -0.86
N ASP A 93 -11.65 8.73 -0.47
CA ASP A 93 -11.57 10.09 -1.01
C ASP A 93 -10.13 10.60 -0.86
N ASP A 94 -9.55 11.09 -1.95
CA ASP A 94 -8.17 11.57 -2.04
C ASP A 94 -7.94 12.85 -1.19
N LYS A 95 -9.00 13.60 -0.91
CA LYS A 95 -8.98 14.79 -0.04
C LYS A 95 -8.92 14.45 1.44
N LEU A 96 -9.17 13.19 1.83
CA LEU A 96 -9.06 12.79 3.24
C LEU A 96 -7.62 12.91 3.72
N ARG A 97 -7.49 13.57 4.88
CA ARG A 97 -6.19 13.78 5.53
C ARG A 97 -5.63 12.49 6.14
N PHE A 98 -6.46 11.51 6.43
CA PHE A 98 -6.07 10.22 7.00
C PHE A 98 -6.25 9.08 5.98
N SER A 99 -5.66 7.92 6.29
CA SER A 99 -5.85 6.68 5.53
C SER A 99 -6.41 5.61 6.45
N TYR A 100 -7.11 4.63 5.88
CA TYR A 100 -7.38 3.37 6.56
C TYR A 100 -6.23 2.41 6.28
N ILE A 101 -5.68 1.79 7.31
CA ILE A 101 -4.40 1.07 7.25
C ILE A 101 -4.58 -0.37 7.69
N HIS A 102 -3.92 -1.29 6.99
CA HIS A 102 -3.70 -2.66 7.44
C HIS A 102 -2.23 -3.02 7.28
N THR A 103 -1.59 -3.48 8.35
CA THR A 103 -0.19 -3.93 8.31
C THR A 103 -0.14 -5.40 7.86
N PHE A 104 0.87 -5.76 7.09
CA PHE A 104 1.15 -7.13 6.68
C PHE A 104 2.65 -7.41 6.68
N LYS A 105 3.01 -8.63 7.02
CA LYS A 105 4.39 -9.12 6.97
C LYS A 105 4.69 -9.73 5.62
N THR A 106 5.90 -9.54 5.13
CA THR A 106 6.37 -10.16 3.89
C THR A 106 7.41 -11.25 4.15
N THR A 107 7.65 -12.08 3.14
CA THR A 107 8.77 -13.02 3.08
C THR A 107 9.57 -12.76 1.81
N LYS A 108 10.73 -13.42 1.67
CA LYS A 108 11.55 -13.37 0.45
C LYS A 108 10.99 -14.20 -0.70
N GLU A 109 9.89 -14.91 -0.49
CA GLU A 109 9.21 -15.75 -1.48
C GLU A 109 7.98 -15.04 -2.04
N GLU A 110 7.56 -15.45 -3.25
CA GLU A 110 6.27 -15.00 -3.79
C GLU A 110 5.14 -15.52 -2.94
N GLN A 111 4.20 -14.65 -2.57
CA GLN A 111 3.11 -15.00 -1.67
C GLN A 111 1.83 -14.25 -1.99
N LYS A 112 0.71 -14.89 -1.63
CA LYS A 112 -0.62 -14.31 -1.61
C LYS A 112 -0.95 -13.87 -0.18
N ILE A 113 -1.14 -12.57 0.02
CA ILE A 113 -1.55 -11.98 1.30
C ILE A 113 -3.02 -11.58 1.20
N VAL A 114 -3.81 -11.97 2.20
CA VAL A 114 -5.25 -11.66 2.29
C VAL A 114 -5.47 -10.70 3.46
N LEU A 115 -6.02 -9.53 3.17
CA LEU A 115 -6.30 -8.47 4.15
C LEU A 115 -7.82 -8.26 4.23
N LYS A 116 -8.41 -8.40 5.41
CA LYS A 116 -9.86 -8.20 5.58
C LYS A 116 -10.16 -6.70 5.57
N ILE A 117 -11.08 -6.25 4.71
CA ILE A 117 -11.45 -4.84 4.56
C ILE A 117 -11.90 -4.23 5.89
N LYS A 118 -12.68 -5.00 6.67
CA LYS A 118 -13.16 -4.59 7.99
C LYS A 118 -12.06 -4.33 9.03
N ASP A 119 -10.84 -4.81 8.80
CA ASP A 119 -9.72 -4.68 9.74
C ASP A 119 -8.84 -3.44 9.40
N PHE A 120 -9.14 -2.73 8.31
CA PHE A 120 -8.47 -1.47 7.98
C PHE A 120 -8.95 -0.35 8.92
N TYR A 121 -8.07 0.08 9.82
CA TYR A 121 -8.38 1.09 10.82
C TYR A 121 -7.88 2.48 10.41
N PRO A 122 -8.57 3.56 10.81
CA PRO A 122 -8.22 4.92 10.43
C PRO A 122 -6.95 5.39 11.17
N SER A 123 -6.02 6.01 10.45
CA SER A 123 -4.79 6.54 11.02
C SER A 123 -4.32 7.81 10.30
N TYR A 124 -3.92 8.79 11.10
CA TYR A 124 -3.35 10.06 10.65
C TYR A 124 -1.98 10.26 11.26
N ARG A 125 -0.94 10.40 10.41
CA ARG A 125 0.45 10.63 10.85
C ARG A 125 0.90 9.66 11.96
N GLY A 126 0.61 8.37 11.76
CA GLY A 126 0.97 7.30 12.70
C GLY A 126 0.07 7.16 13.92
N LYS A 127 -0.91 8.06 14.13
CA LYS A 127 -1.87 7.98 15.23
C LYS A 127 -3.18 7.35 14.76
N LYS A 128 -3.59 6.26 15.40
CA LYS A 128 -4.93 5.68 15.22
C LYS A 128 -5.99 6.69 15.64
N LEU A 129 -7.00 6.86 14.79
CA LEU A 129 -8.13 7.75 15.08
C LEU A 129 -9.24 6.98 15.80
N ASN A 130 -10.00 7.68 16.64
CA ASN A 130 -11.17 7.12 17.32
C ASN A 130 -12.45 7.27 16.46
N ILE A 131 -12.39 6.72 15.25
CA ILE A 131 -13.53 6.58 14.34
C ILE A 131 -13.59 5.12 13.86
N GLY A 132 -14.72 4.71 13.26
CA GLY A 132 -14.90 3.34 12.79
C GLY A 132 -13.86 2.91 11.76
N ASN A 133 -13.70 1.60 11.59
CA ASN A 133 -12.88 1.02 10.51
C ASN A 133 -13.50 1.29 9.13
N PHE A 134 -12.77 0.96 8.07
CA PHE A 134 -13.19 1.20 6.69
C PHE A 134 -14.59 0.59 6.41
N ASN A 135 -15.53 1.43 5.99
CA ASN A 135 -16.92 1.07 5.70
C ASN A 135 -17.49 1.80 4.47
N ALA A 136 -16.62 2.30 3.59
CA ALA A 136 -17.02 3.06 2.41
C ALA A 136 -17.20 2.14 1.18
N ASP A 137 -18.14 2.49 0.30
CA ASP A 137 -18.43 1.71 -0.91
C ASP A 137 -17.52 2.04 -2.11
N LYS A 138 -16.46 2.79 -1.87
CA LYS A 138 -15.49 3.20 -2.89
C LYS A 138 -14.07 3.24 -2.35
N ILE A 139 -13.11 2.99 -3.23
CA ILE A 139 -11.68 3.22 -2.99
C ILE A 139 -11.18 4.10 -4.14
N ASN A 140 -10.69 5.29 -3.78
CA ASN A 140 -10.14 6.28 -4.70
C ASN A 140 -8.60 6.31 -4.67
N GLU A 141 -7.97 5.82 -3.61
CA GLU A 141 -6.50 5.73 -3.51
C GLU A 141 -6.13 4.44 -2.77
N ILE A 142 -5.12 3.75 -3.30
CA ILE A 142 -4.39 2.71 -2.57
C ILE A 142 -2.93 3.11 -2.40
N ALA A 143 -2.29 2.62 -1.34
CA ALA A 143 -0.85 2.83 -1.17
C ALA A 143 -0.16 1.68 -0.45
N PHE A 144 1.12 1.50 -0.75
CA PHE A 144 2.06 0.75 0.07
C PHE A 144 2.95 1.73 0.82
N LEU A 145 3.15 1.49 2.11
CA LEU A 145 4.10 2.25 2.92
C LEU A 145 4.97 1.31 3.73
N ILE A 146 6.25 1.64 3.84
CA ILE A 146 7.15 1.15 4.86
C ILE A 146 7.53 2.31 5.77
N GLY A 147 7.40 2.10 7.07
CA GLY A 147 7.71 3.10 8.09
C GLY A 147 7.83 2.43 9.45
N ASN A 148 8.94 1.73 9.64
CA ASN A 148 9.17 0.81 10.75
C ASN A 148 10.17 1.35 11.78
N LYS A 149 10.49 2.65 11.71
CA LYS A 149 11.41 3.36 12.61
C LYS A 149 12.81 2.74 12.65
N LYS A 150 13.26 2.20 11.51
CA LYS A 150 14.60 1.67 11.34
C LYS A 150 15.23 2.31 10.12
N ASP A 151 16.52 2.61 10.24
CA ASP A 151 17.34 3.04 9.13
C ASP A 151 17.74 1.79 8.32
N GLU A 152 17.07 1.56 7.19
CA GLU A 152 17.29 0.37 6.38
C GLU A 152 16.76 0.46 4.94
N SER A 153 17.42 -0.31 4.08
CA SER A 153 17.00 -0.52 2.70
C SER A 153 15.85 -1.51 2.60
N PHE A 154 14.94 -1.26 1.66
CA PHE A 154 13.75 -2.09 1.47
C PHE A 154 13.47 -2.40 -0.01
N LYS A 155 12.75 -3.49 -0.24
CA LYS A 155 12.28 -3.88 -1.57
C LYS A 155 11.01 -4.73 -1.48
N LEU A 156 9.96 -4.25 -2.14
CA LEU A 156 8.70 -4.93 -2.32
C LEU A 156 8.40 -5.08 -3.81
N LYS A 157 8.30 -6.31 -4.29
CA LYS A 157 7.77 -6.61 -5.62
C LYS A 157 6.27 -6.87 -5.53
N ILE A 158 5.52 -6.29 -6.45
CA ILE A 158 4.07 -6.31 -6.52
C ILE A 158 3.69 -6.83 -7.90
N LYS A 159 2.99 -7.97 -7.94
CA LYS A 159 2.48 -8.55 -9.18
C LYS A 159 1.07 -8.07 -9.46
N LYS A 160 0.18 -8.21 -8.47
CA LYS A 160 -1.26 -8.00 -8.65
C LYS A 160 -1.95 -7.64 -7.35
N ILE A 161 -3.01 -6.85 -7.46
CA ILE A 161 -3.88 -6.40 -6.37
C ILE A 161 -5.33 -6.66 -6.79
N LEU A 162 -6.07 -7.38 -5.96
CA LEU A 162 -7.48 -7.70 -6.17
C LEU A 162 -8.33 -7.26 -4.98
N ILE A 163 -9.62 -7.13 -5.22
CA ILE A 163 -10.66 -7.04 -4.20
C ILE A 163 -11.70 -8.16 -4.42
N LYS A 164 -12.09 -8.83 -3.34
CA LYS A 164 -12.99 -9.99 -3.34
C LYS A 164 -14.05 -9.89 -2.27
#